data_AF-A3K1D7-F1
#
_entry.id   AF-A3K1D7-F1
#
_cell.length_a   1.000
_cell.length_b   1.000
_cell.length_c   1.000
_cell.angle_alpha   90.00
_cell.angle_beta   90.00
_cell.angle_gamma   90.00
#
_symmetry.space_group_name_H-M   'P 1'
#
loop_
_entity.id
_entity.type
_entity.pdbx_description
1 polymer ?
#
loop_
_entity_poly.entity_id
_entity_poly.type
_entity_poly.pdbx_seq_one_letter_code
_entity_poly.pdbx_strand_id
1 'polypeptide(L)'
;MDRAATKTEALRAPSVASGALLRGGTILLLIAAMAVLAGCGASQRRQVQTFDGQTFRGSAKASGEDRQYFVASVRDPRKSIDGAIQAAEYQAVKHCINLYGTSDIDWEIGPETPKDQLSITGDSLTLTGRCKDI
;
A
#
# COMPACT_ATOMS: atom_id res chain seq x y z
N MET A 1 -15.42 -52.39 -41.87
CA MET A 1 -15.32 -51.73 -40.55
C MET A 1 -13.97 -51.00 -40.50
N ASP A 2 -13.61 -50.20 -41.51
CA ASP A 2 -14.05 -48.82 -41.82
C ASP A 2 -13.50 -47.76 -40.86
N ARG A 3 -12.70 -46.89 -41.47
CA ARG A 3 -11.92 -45.78 -40.93
C ARG A 3 -12.79 -44.69 -40.30
N ALA A 4 -12.29 -44.06 -39.25
CA ALA A 4 -12.56 -42.65 -38.97
C ALA A 4 -11.32 -41.99 -38.36
N ALA A 5 -10.54 -41.35 -39.24
CA ALA A 5 -9.44 -40.47 -38.88
C ALA A 5 -10.02 -39.13 -38.39
N THR A 6 -9.68 -38.73 -37.17
CA THR A 6 -10.00 -37.41 -36.61
C THR A 6 -9.15 -36.35 -37.28
N LYS A 7 -9.83 -35.42 -37.96
CA LYS A 7 -9.28 -34.28 -38.70
C LYS A 7 -8.92 -33.17 -37.71
N THR A 8 -7.63 -32.93 -37.51
CA THR A 8 -7.07 -31.77 -36.78
C THR A 8 -7.39 -30.50 -37.56
N GLU A 9 -8.26 -29.65 -37.03
CA GLU A 9 -8.58 -28.34 -37.60
C GLU A 9 -7.46 -27.36 -37.23
N ALA A 10 -6.69 -26.94 -38.23
CA ALA A 10 -5.58 -26.02 -38.09
C ALA A 10 -6.09 -24.61 -37.74
N LEU A 11 -5.57 -24.05 -36.64
CA LEU A 11 -5.70 -22.65 -36.28
C LEU A 11 -5.18 -21.78 -37.44
N ARG A 12 -6.08 -21.02 -38.06
CA ARG A 12 -5.78 -20.07 -39.12
C ARG A 12 -5.31 -18.75 -38.48
N ALA A 13 -4.01 -18.51 -38.46
CA ALA A 13 -3.45 -17.21 -38.10
C ALA A 13 -3.83 -16.16 -39.17
N PRO A 14 -4.20 -14.92 -38.80
CA PRO A 14 -4.32 -13.84 -39.77
C PRO A 14 -2.92 -13.44 -40.26
N SER A 15 -2.73 -13.57 -41.57
CA SER A 15 -1.58 -13.08 -42.33
C SER A 15 -1.46 -11.56 -42.19
N VAL A 16 -0.44 -11.07 -41.48
CA VAL A 16 -0.08 -9.66 -41.47
C VAL A 16 0.64 -9.35 -42.78
N ALA A 17 -0.11 -8.77 -43.71
CA ALA A 17 0.43 -8.27 -44.98
C ALA A 17 1.44 -7.15 -44.71
N SER A 18 2.71 -7.45 -45.00
CA SER A 18 3.79 -6.48 -45.01
C SER A 18 3.66 -5.60 -46.26
N GLY A 19 2.95 -4.48 -46.12
CA GLY A 19 2.79 -3.45 -47.15
C GLY A 19 3.28 -2.11 -46.62
N ALA A 20 4.19 -1.49 -47.37
CA ALA A 20 4.90 -0.26 -47.03
C ALA A 20 3.98 0.94 -46.70
N LEU A 21 3.69 1.17 -45.41
CA LEU A 21 3.13 2.40 -44.85
C LEU A 21 3.77 2.68 -43.45
N LEU A 22 5.10 2.66 -43.38
CA LEU A 22 5.88 2.51 -42.14
C LEU A 22 6.11 3.76 -41.26
N ARG A 23 5.38 4.87 -41.44
CA ARG A 23 5.53 6.05 -40.55
C ARG A 23 4.29 6.42 -39.74
N GLY A 24 3.08 6.28 -40.31
CA GLY A 24 1.84 6.64 -39.59
C GLY A 24 1.36 5.56 -38.62
N GLY A 25 1.42 4.29 -39.04
CA GLY A 25 0.90 3.17 -38.25
C GLY A 25 1.71 2.89 -36.98
N THR A 26 3.04 2.99 -37.06
CA THR A 26 3.95 2.84 -35.90
C THR A 26 3.77 3.95 -34.88
N ILE A 27 3.58 5.20 -35.30
CA ILE A 27 3.31 6.33 -34.39
C ILE A 27 1.96 6.13 -33.69
N LEU A 28 0.92 5.72 -34.43
CA LEU A 28 -0.40 5.47 -33.85
C LEU A 28 -0.38 4.33 -32.80
N LEU A 29 0.40 3.28 -33.06
CA LEU A 29 0.54 2.12 -32.17
C LEU A 29 1.32 2.48 -30.88
N LEU A 30 2.34 3.33 -30.98
CA LEU A 30 3.08 3.86 -29.83
C LEU A 30 2.23 4.81 -28.98
N ILE A 31 1.43 5.67 -29.60
CA ILE A 31 0.49 6.56 -28.88
C ILE A 31 -0.58 5.73 -28.15
N ALA A 32 -1.13 4.71 -28.82
CA ALA A 32 -2.09 3.79 -28.20
C ALA A 32 -1.45 3.04 -27.02
N ALA A 33 -0.21 2.57 -27.14
CA ALA A 33 0.51 1.92 -26.05
C ALA A 33 0.72 2.87 -24.85
N MET A 34 1.10 4.13 -25.08
CA MET A 34 1.28 5.11 -24.00
C MET A 34 -0.04 5.51 -23.31
N ALA A 35 -1.15 5.56 -24.04
CA ALA A 35 -2.47 5.89 -23.48
C ALA A 35 -2.97 4.86 -22.46
N VAL A 36 -2.60 3.57 -22.61
CA VAL A 36 -2.97 2.52 -21.66
C VAL A 36 -2.25 2.69 -20.31
N LEU A 37 -1.04 3.26 -20.29
CA LEU A 37 -0.29 3.48 -19.05
C LEU A 37 -0.83 4.66 -18.22
N ALA A 38 -1.49 5.64 -18.86
CA ALA A 38 -2.07 6.80 -18.15
C ALA A 38 -3.21 6.42 -17.18
N GLY A 39 -3.81 5.23 -17.33
CA GLY A 39 -4.84 4.72 -16.43
C GLY A 39 -4.34 4.15 -15.11
N CYS A 40 -3.07 3.72 -15.03
CA CYS A 40 -2.54 3.08 -13.81
C CYS A 40 -2.15 4.06 -12.69
N GLY A 41 -2.07 5.37 -12.96
CA GLY A 41 -1.65 6.37 -11.98
C GLY A 41 -2.77 7.17 -11.32
N ALA A 42 -4.03 7.04 -11.78
CA ALA A 42 -5.03 8.08 -11.57
C ALA A 42 -5.91 7.95 -10.30
N SER A 43 -5.60 7.08 -9.34
CA SER A 43 -6.37 7.06 -8.09
C SER A 43 -5.58 6.65 -6.86
N GLN A 44 -4.73 7.57 -6.39
CA GLN A 44 -4.45 7.67 -4.95
C GLN A 44 -5.72 8.17 -4.23
N ARG A 45 -6.83 7.44 -4.35
CA ARG A 45 -8.03 7.72 -3.56
C ARG A 45 -7.59 7.56 -2.11
N ARG A 46 -7.86 8.58 -1.29
CA ARG A 46 -7.53 8.57 0.14
C ARG A 46 -8.30 7.40 0.76
N GLN A 47 -7.71 6.20 0.75
CA GLN A 47 -8.33 5.02 1.33
C GLN A 47 -8.42 5.28 2.83
N VAL A 48 -9.64 5.51 3.28
CA VAL A 48 -9.94 5.68 4.70
C VAL A 48 -9.91 4.28 5.29
N GLN A 49 -8.81 3.95 5.96
CA GLN A 49 -8.66 2.66 6.63
C GLN A 49 -9.50 2.66 7.90
N THR A 50 -10.21 1.56 8.13
CA THR A 50 -11.02 1.34 9.33
C THR A 50 -10.36 0.28 10.21
N PHE A 51 -10.33 0.52 11.51
CA PHE A 51 -9.79 -0.38 12.52
C PHE A 51 -10.91 -0.65 13.53
N ASP A 52 -11.22 -1.92 13.78
CA ASP A 52 -12.38 -2.31 14.59
C ASP A 52 -13.70 -1.63 14.15
N GLY A 53 -13.90 -1.48 12.84
CA GLY A 53 -15.05 -0.79 12.25
C GLY A 53 -15.07 0.73 12.44
N GLN A 54 -14.07 1.32 13.10
CA GLN A 54 -13.96 2.76 13.37
C GLN A 54 -12.90 3.41 12.48
N THR A 55 -13.09 4.70 12.17
CA THR A 55 -12.05 5.50 11.50
C THR A 55 -11.29 6.32 12.53
N PHE A 56 -9.97 6.23 12.45
CA PHE A 56 -9.06 6.96 13.33
C PHE A 56 -8.24 7.99 12.56
N ARG A 57 -8.06 9.17 13.17
CA ARG A 57 -7.12 10.19 12.67
C ARG A 57 -5.81 10.00 13.41
N GLY A 58 -4.84 9.39 12.72
CA GLY A 58 -3.51 9.17 13.26
C GLY A 58 -2.42 9.85 12.45
N SER A 59 -1.26 10.00 13.07
CA SER A 59 -0.02 10.46 12.43
C SER A 59 1.19 9.93 13.19
N ALA A 60 2.29 9.72 12.49
CA ALA A 60 3.59 9.39 13.09
C ALA A 60 4.66 10.38 12.65
N LYS A 61 5.49 10.81 13.60
CA LYS A 61 6.54 11.81 13.38
C LYS A 61 7.80 11.42 14.12
N ALA A 62 8.95 11.73 13.53
CA ALA A 62 10.23 11.66 14.22
C ALA A 62 10.23 12.63 15.42
N SER A 63 10.96 12.26 16.48
CA SER A 63 11.03 13.04 17.72
C SER A 63 12.48 13.33 18.09
N GLY A 64 12.82 14.62 18.14
CA GLY A 64 14.17 15.08 18.47
C GLY A 64 15.15 15.02 17.29
N GLU A 65 16.44 14.85 17.63
CA GLU A 65 17.55 14.80 16.66
C GLU A 65 17.71 13.40 16.04
N ASP A 66 17.38 12.36 16.81
CA ASP A 66 17.29 10.99 16.30
C ASP A 66 16.03 10.82 15.46
N ARG A 67 16.20 10.85 14.14
CA ARG A 67 15.09 10.69 13.20
C ARG A 67 14.50 9.27 13.17
N GLN A 68 15.23 8.27 13.69
CA GLN A 68 14.72 6.90 13.78
C GLN A 68 13.72 6.76 14.92
N TYR A 69 13.89 7.56 15.98
CA TYR A 69 12.94 7.62 17.08
C TYR A 69 11.69 8.39 16.66
N PHE A 70 10.52 7.80 16.89
CA PHE A 70 9.26 8.36 16.47
C PHE A 70 8.18 8.29 17.56
N VAL A 71 7.17 9.12 17.36
CA VAL A 71 5.94 9.16 18.14
C VAL A 71 4.76 9.01 17.19
N ALA A 72 4.04 7.90 17.32
CA ALA A 72 2.82 7.60 16.57
C ALA A 72 1.61 7.89 17.46
N SER A 73 0.72 8.78 17.01
CA SER A 73 -0.45 9.22 17.79
C SER A 73 -1.74 9.02 17.01
N VAL A 74 -2.81 8.69 17.73
CA VAL A 74 -4.18 8.54 17.23
C VAL A 74 -5.16 9.27 18.14
N ARG A 75 -6.11 9.97 17.53
CA ARG A 75 -7.19 10.68 18.24
C ARG A 75 -8.41 9.81 18.50
N ASP A 76 -9.14 10.14 19.56
CA ASP A 76 -10.40 9.53 20.00
C ASP A 76 -10.29 8.02 20.32
N PRO A 77 -9.32 7.56 21.15
CA PRO A 77 -9.15 6.14 21.43
C PRO A 77 -10.37 5.50 22.11
N ARG A 78 -11.25 6.30 22.73
CA ARG A 78 -12.50 5.84 23.35
C ARG A 78 -13.50 5.19 22.38
N LYS A 79 -13.39 5.41 21.06
CA LYS A 79 -14.26 4.74 20.06
C LYS A 79 -14.05 3.24 20.04
N SER A 80 -12.79 2.83 20.13
CA SER A 80 -12.34 1.45 20.33
C SER A 80 -10.85 1.52 20.69
N ILE A 81 -10.49 1.03 21.87
CA ILE A 81 -9.09 1.03 22.32
C ILE A 81 -8.26 0.13 21.42
N ASP A 82 -8.77 -1.06 21.09
CA ASP A 82 -8.10 -2.02 20.20
C ASP A 82 -7.92 -1.44 18.80
N GLY A 83 -8.98 -0.84 18.24
CA GLY A 83 -8.90 -0.16 16.94
C GLY A 83 -7.91 1.01 16.95
N ALA A 84 -7.81 1.76 18.05
CA ALA A 84 -6.86 2.86 18.19
C ALA A 84 -5.40 2.38 18.27
N ILE A 85 -5.14 1.27 18.96
CA ILE A 85 -3.82 0.63 19.00
C ILE A 85 -3.41 0.20 17.58
N GLN A 86 -4.28 -0.53 16.87
CA GLN A 86 -4.04 -0.96 15.49
C GLN A 86 -3.81 0.22 14.55
N ALA A 87 -4.60 1.29 14.70
CA ALA A 87 -4.45 2.50 13.91
C ALA A 87 -3.11 3.20 14.18
N ALA A 88 -2.65 3.23 15.42
CA ALA A 88 -1.38 3.86 15.80
C ALA A 88 -0.19 3.03 15.28
N GLU A 89 -0.25 1.71 15.43
CA GLU A 89 0.72 0.77 14.87
C GLU A 89 0.83 0.95 13.35
N TYR A 90 -0.30 1.02 12.65
CA TYR A 90 -0.31 1.26 11.21
C TYR A 90 0.42 2.55 10.82
N GLN A 91 0.24 3.64 11.58
CA GLN A 91 0.96 4.90 11.31
C GLN A 91 2.46 4.76 11.56
N ALA A 92 2.86 4.03 12.60
CA ALA A 92 4.25 3.77 12.93
C ALA A 92 4.96 2.95 11.83
N VAL A 93 4.37 1.82 11.43
CA VAL A 93 4.91 0.97 10.35
C VAL A 93 5.01 1.76 9.05
N LYS A 94 3.96 2.51 8.70
CA LYS A 94 3.98 3.40 7.54
C LYS A 94 5.10 4.45 7.62
N HIS A 95 5.38 4.99 8.81
CA HIS A 95 6.45 5.95 9.01
C HIS A 95 7.82 5.33 8.73
N CYS A 96 8.11 4.18 9.31
CA CYS A 96 9.38 3.48 9.11
C CYS A 96 9.57 3.01 7.67
N ILE A 97 8.52 2.53 6.99
CA ILE A 97 8.61 2.17 5.57
C ILE A 97 8.95 3.39 4.72
N ASN A 98 8.31 4.54 4.98
CA ASN A 98 8.52 5.73 4.16
C ASN A 98 9.90 6.37 4.34
N LEU A 99 10.50 6.27 5.53
CA LEU A 99 11.77 6.93 5.85
C LEU A 99 12.98 6.00 5.77
N TYR A 100 12.81 4.73 6.16
CA TYR A 100 13.89 3.77 6.35
C TYR A 100 13.70 2.49 5.53
N GLY A 101 12.56 2.34 4.84
CA GLY A 101 12.30 1.14 4.01
C GLY A 101 12.05 -0.13 4.81
N THR A 102 11.78 -0.02 6.12
CA THR A 102 11.60 -1.13 7.06
C THR A 102 10.25 -1.07 7.74
N SER A 103 9.63 -2.23 7.98
CA SER A 103 8.45 -2.35 8.85
C SER A 103 8.81 -2.71 10.29
N ASP A 104 10.08 -3.08 10.54
CA ASP A 104 10.53 -3.55 11.84
C ASP A 104 10.78 -2.37 12.77
N ILE A 105 10.25 -2.48 13.98
CA ILE A 105 10.26 -1.42 14.99
C ILE A 105 10.75 -1.99 16.32
N ASP A 106 11.74 -1.32 16.91
CA ASP A 106 12.12 -1.51 18.30
C ASP A 106 11.17 -0.67 19.17
N TRP A 107 10.13 -1.31 19.71
CA TRP A 107 9.08 -0.65 20.49
C TRP A 107 9.54 -0.31 21.91
N GLU A 108 9.19 0.89 22.38
CA GLU A 108 9.24 1.25 23.80
C GLU A 108 7.84 1.17 24.41
N ILE A 109 6.86 1.79 23.75
CA ILE A 109 5.43 1.62 24.02
C ILE A 109 4.79 1.19 22.71
N GLY A 110 4.44 -0.09 22.61
CA GLY A 110 4.02 -0.75 21.38
C GLY A 110 2.59 -1.28 21.43
N PRO A 111 2.15 -1.95 20.36
CA PRO A 111 0.80 -2.53 20.27
C PRO A 111 0.56 -3.66 21.28
N GLU A 112 1.63 -4.33 21.73
CA GLU A 112 1.57 -5.41 22.72
C GLU A 112 1.64 -4.91 24.17
N THR A 113 1.88 -3.61 24.38
CA THR A 113 1.92 -3.03 25.72
C THR A 113 0.54 -3.21 26.40
N PRO A 114 0.49 -3.68 27.66
CA PRO A 114 -0.77 -3.83 28.40
C PRO A 114 -1.59 -2.54 28.38
N LYS A 115 -2.91 -2.67 28.22
CA LYS A 115 -3.80 -1.52 27.97
C LYS A 115 -3.79 -0.48 29.10
N ASP A 116 -3.56 -0.91 30.33
CA ASP A 116 -3.41 -0.08 31.52
C ASP A 116 -2.10 0.72 31.56
N GLN A 117 -1.11 0.33 30.75
CA GLN A 117 0.21 0.96 30.63
C GLN A 117 0.35 1.78 29.34
N LEU A 118 -0.67 1.80 28.48
CA LEU A 118 -0.65 2.60 27.26
C LEU A 118 -0.69 4.09 27.59
N SER A 119 0.09 4.87 26.84
CA SER A 119 0.10 6.32 26.96
C SER A 119 -1.15 6.94 26.32
N ILE A 120 -2.22 6.98 27.10
CA ILE A 120 -3.48 7.64 26.75
C ILE A 120 -3.57 8.94 27.54
N THR A 121 -3.32 10.06 26.88
CA THR A 121 -3.39 11.39 27.50
C THR A 121 -4.51 12.19 26.84
N GLY A 122 -5.52 12.54 27.64
CA GLY A 122 -6.72 13.24 27.16
C GLY A 122 -7.46 12.43 26.08
N ASP A 123 -7.43 12.93 24.85
CA ASP A 123 -8.11 12.34 23.68
C ASP A 123 -7.15 11.69 22.68
N SER A 124 -5.90 11.41 23.08
CA SER A 124 -4.90 10.80 22.22
C SER A 124 -4.29 9.55 22.84
N LEU A 125 -4.17 8.50 22.04
CA LEU A 125 -3.31 7.34 22.30
C LEU A 125 -1.99 7.54 21.56
N THR A 126 -0.88 7.21 22.22
CA THR A 126 0.47 7.37 21.67
C THR A 126 1.27 6.09 21.83
N LEU A 127 1.93 5.68 20.75
CA LEU A 127 2.95 4.63 20.71
C LEU A 127 4.31 5.25 20.36
N THR A 128 5.38 4.69 20.90
CA THR A 128 6.75 5.17 20.71
C THR A 128 7.71 4.02 20.43
N GLY A 129 8.73 4.30 19.62
CA GLY A 129 9.74 3.32 19.27
C GLY A 129 10.76 3.89 18.31
N ARG A 130 11.65 3.02 17.85
CA ARG A 130 12.65 3.34 16.81
C ARG A 130 12.50 2.44 15.60
N CYS A 131 12.61 3.01 14.41
CA CYS A 131 12.71 2.21 13.19
C CYS A 131 14.03 1.43 13.18
N LYS A 132 13.95 0.12 12.95
CA LYS A 132 15.12 -0.76 12.93
C LYS A 132 15.87 -0.60 11.60
N ASP A 133 17.10 -0.11 11.66
CA ASP A 133 17.98 -0.01 10.49
C ASP A 133 18.57 -1.39 10.17
N ILE A 134 18.78 -1.70 8.89
CA ILE A 134 19.35 -2.97 8.40
C ILE A 134 20.81 -2.83 7.99
#